data_AF-A0A973RMJ7-F1
#
_entry.id   AF-A0A973RMJ7-F1
#
_cell.length_a   1.000
_cell.length_b   1.000
_cell.length_c   1.000
_cell.angle_alpha   90.00
_cell.angle_beta   90.00
_cell.angle_gamma   90.00
#
_symmetry.space_group_name_H-M   'P 1'
#
loop_
_entity.id
_entity.type
_entity.pdbx_description
1 polymer ?
#
loop_
_entity_poly.entity_id
_entity_poly.type
_entity_poly.pdbx_seq_one_letter_code
_entity_poly.pdbx_strand_id
1 'polypeptide(L)'
;MVAQPNFLSGKLLLAMPGMADPRFERAVIAMCVHDENGAVGVGVGHKRAGITFRGLLRQLEIDPGEAPDCAVHHGGPVEPGRGFVLHSTDWGGQDSIQVNGADGQIFAMTGTIDVLKAIAEGKGPSRWIAALGYAGWGEGQLDDEMTRHG
;
A
#
# COMPACT_ATOMS: atom_id res chain seq x y z
N MET A 1 18.28 11.01 27.14
CA MET A 1 17.01 10.94 26.39
C MET A 1 17.25 10.00 25.23
N VAL A 2 16.58 8.85 25.19
CA VAL A 2 16.64 7.95 24.04
C VAL A 2 15.80 8.62 22.96
N ALA A 3 16.40 8.98 21.82
CA ALA A 3 15.62 9.47 20.68
C ALA A 3 14.65 8.35 20.30
N GLN A 4 13.35 8.65 20.22
CA GLN A 4 12.42 7.66 19.67
C GLN A 4 12.85 7.36 18.23
N PRO A 5 12.91 6.09 17.81
CA PRO A 5 13.17 5.75 16.43
C PRO A 5 12.12 6.45 15.56
N ASN A 6 12.58 7.21 14.56
CA ASN A 6 11.74 8.00 13.67
C ASN A 6 11.11 7.09 12.61
N PHE A 7 10.20 6.21 13.01
CA PHE A 7 9.47 5.38 12.07
C PHE A 7 8.59 6.21 11.15
N LEU A 8 8.44 5.73 9.92
CA LEU A 8 7.80 6.44 8.83
C LEU A 8 6.42 5.88 8.48
N SER A 9 5.95 4.86 9.20
CA SER A 9 4.57 4.36 9.12
C SER A 9 3.57 5.51 9.19
N GLY A 10 2.54 5.46 8.34
CA GLY A 10 1.52 6.51 8.26
C GLY A 10 1.95 7.75 7.46
N LYS A 11 3.18 7.79 6.93
CA LYS A 11 3.66 8.87 6.05
C LYS A 11 3.61 8.47 4.58
N LEU A 12 3.69 9.49 3.71
CA LEU A 12 3.97 9.30 2.28
C LEU A 12 5.45 9.57 2.02
N LEU A 13 6.11 8.65 1.32
CA LEU A 13 7.41 8.93 0.70
C LEU A 13 7.19 9.47 -0.71
N LEU A 14 7.86 10.57 -1.01
CA LEU A 14 7.84 11.21 -2.31
C LEU A 14 9.23 11.10 -2.92
N ALA A 15 9.32 10.46 -4.07
CA ALA A 15 10.57 10.39 -4.80
C ALA A 15 10.96 11.78 -5.33
N MET A 16 12.21 12.16 -5.08
CA MET A 16 12.77 13.42 -5.56
C MET A 16 13.04 13.36 -7.08
N PRO A 17 12.93 14.48 -7.81
CA PRO A 17 13.40 14.57 -9.18
C PRO A 17 14.89 14.19 -9.27
N GLY A 18 15.26 13.37 -10.25
CA GLY A 18 16.64 12.89 -10.41
C GLY A 18 16.96 11.58 -9.69
N MET A 19 15.96 10.91 -9.12
CA MET A 19 16.12 9.58 -8.52
C MET A 19 16.74 8.60 -9.52
N ALA A 20 17.88 8.01 -9.14
CA ALA A 20 18.67 7.15 -10.03
C ALA A 20 17.97 5.84 -10.39
N ASP A 21 17.10 5.33 -9.52
CA ASP A 21 16.30 4.14 -9.79
C ASP A 21 15.00 4.51 -10.54
N PRO A 22 14.85 4.12 -11.82
CA PRO A 22 13.68 4.46 -12.61
C PRO A 22 12.37 3.89 -12.05
N ARG A 23 12.45 2.83 -11.23
CA ARG A 23 11.27 2.20 -10.61
C ARG A 23 10.59 3.12 -9.61
N PHE A 24 11.32 4.08 -9.07
CA PHE A 24 10.83 5.03 -8.08
C PHE A 24 10.70 6.45 -8.62
N GLU A 25 11.00 6.70 -9.90
CA GLU A 25 10.87 8.03 -10.48
C GLU A 25 9.43 8.55 -10.33
N ARG A 26 9.26 9.66 -9.60
CA ARG A 26 7.96 10.28 -9.26
C ARG A 26 7.02 9.37 -8.47
N ALA A 27 7.55 8.35 -7.80
CA ALA A 27 6.77 7.48 -6.94
C ALA A 27 6.20 8.23 -5.73
N VAL A 28 4.96 7.87 -5.39
CA VAL A 28 4.30 8.22 -4.13
C VAL A 28 4.02 6.89 -3.43
N ILE A 29 4.64 6.68 -2.27
CA ILE A 29 4.57 5.41 -1.53
C ILE A 29 3.93 5.67 -0.17
N ALA A 30 2.85 4.96 0.13
CA ALA A 30 2.24 4.95 1.45
C ALA A 30 2.96 3.95 2.36
N MET A 31 3.60 4.46 3.42
CA MET A 31 4.32 3.61 4.37
C MET A 31 3.34 2.93 5.32
N CYS A 32 3.33 1.61 5.28
CA CYS A 32 2.41 0.77 6.04
C CYS A 32 3.09 0.19 7.29
N VAL A 33 4.35 -0.23 7.15
CA VAL A 33 5.19 -0.73 8.24
C VAL A 33 6.57 -0.08 8.13
N HIS A 34 7.12 0.32 9.26
CA HIS A 34 8.50 0.70 9.43
C HIS A 34 8.84 0.45 10.90
N ASP A 35 9.66 -0.56 11.14
CA ASP A 35 10.16 -0.94 12.45
C ASP A 35 11.62 -1.40 12.35
N GLU A 36 12.19 -1.90 13.45
CA GLU A 36 13.58 -2.33 13.53
C GLU A 36 13.93 -3.47 12.54
N ASN A 37 12.95 -4.23 12.07
CA ASN A 37 13.16 -5.34 11.14
C ASN A 37 13.08 -4.92 9.66
N GLY A 38 12.74 -3.66 9.39
CA GLY A 38 12.65 -3.10 8.04
C GLY A 38 11.36 -2.31 7.79
N ALA A 39 11.05 -2.11 6.52
CA ALA A 39 9.90 -1.31 6.12
C ALA A 39 9.14 -1.89 4.92
N VAL A 40 7.84 -1.63 4.90
CA VAL A 40 6.93 -1.98 3.82
C VAL A 40 6.08 -0.77 3.47
N GLY A 41 6.08 -0.43 2.17
CA GLY A 41 5.25 0.62 1.61
C GLY A 41 4.54 0.16 0.35
N VAL A 42 3.43 0.79 0.04
CA VAL A 42 2.64 0.52 -1.17
C VAL A 42 2.59 1.77 -2.04
N GLY A 43 3.06 1.64 -3.27
CA GLY A 43 2.97 2.64 -4.31
C GLY A 43 1.52 2.95 -4.67
N VAL A 44 1.18 4.25 -4.65
CA VAL A 44 -0.16 4.77 -4.97
C VAL A 44 -0.11 5.84 -6.07
N GLY A 45 1.09 6.24 -6.51
CA GLY A 45 1.26 7.30 -7.52
C GLY A 45 0.97 6.88 -8.97
N HIS A 46 1.03 5.57 -9.27
CA HIS A 46 0.96 5.08 -10.64
C HIS A 46 -0.07 3.97 -10.81
N LYS A 47 -0.91 4.10 -11.85
CA LYS A 47 -1.89 3.08 -12.23
C LYS A 47 -1.22 1.97 -13.03
N ARG A 48 -1.64 0.73 -12.78
CA ARG A 48 -1.24 -0.45 -13.54
C ARG A 48 -2.03 -0.54 -14.85
N ALA A 49 -1.35 -0.22 -15.95
CA ALA A 49 -1.94 -0.22 -17.27
C ALA A 49 -2.56 -1.60 -17.60
N GLY A 50 -3.78 -1.58 -18.12
CA GLY A 50 -4.50 -2.80 -18.53
C GLY A 50 -5.09 -3.62 -17.39
N ILE A 51 -5.01 -3.17 -16.14
CA ILE A 51 -5.63 -3.87 -15.00
C ILE A 51 -6.65 -2.97 -14.32
N THR A 52 -7.89 -3.45 -14.26
CA THR A 52 -8.98 -2.83 -13.49
C THR A 52 -9.35 -3.70 -12.31
N PHE A 53 -9.99 -3.11 -11.31
CA PHE A 53 -10.41 -3.83 -10.11
C PHE A 53 -11.43 -4.94 -10.44
N ARG A 54 -12.43 -4.67 -11.28
CA ARG A 54 -13.36 -5.72 -11.72
C ARG A 54 -12.65 -6.81 -12.52
N GLY A 55 -11.64 -6.45 -13.32
CA GLY A 55 -10.79 -7.41 -14.02
C GLY A 55 -10.05 -8.33 -13.06
N LEU A 56 -9.45 -7.76 -12.00
CA LEU A 56 -8.78 -8.50 -10.93
C LEU A 56 -9.75 -9.44 -10.20
N LEU A 57 -10.95 -8.98 -9.84
CA LEU A 57 -11.97 -9.83 -9.20
C LEU A 57 -12.31 -11.05 -10.06
N ARG A 58 -12.53 -10.86 -11.37
CA ARG A 58 -12.83 -11.97 -12.30
C ARG A 58 -11.67 -12.96 -12.42
N GLN A 59 -10.42 -12.49 -12.43
CA GLN A 59 -9.25 -13.36 -12.45
C GLN A 59 -9.14 -14.25 -11.20
N LEU A 60 -9.66 -13.76 -10.07
CA LEU A 60 -9.74 -14.49 -8.81
C LEU A 60 -11.05 -15.27 -8.64
N GLU A 61 -11.86 -15.38 -9.70
CA GLU A 61 -13.16 -16.05 -9.69
C GLU A 61 -14.15 -15.44 -8.67
N ILE A 62 -14.04 -14.14 -8.42
CA ILE A 62 -14.96 -13.35 -7.58
C ILE A 62 -15.92 -12.59 -8.49
N ASP A 63 -17.23 -12.72 -8.24
CA ASP A 63 -18.23 -11.89 -8.93
C ASP A 63 -18.02 -10.41 -8.56
N PRO A 64 -17.81 -9.51 -9.55
CA PRO A 64 -17.59 -8.10 -9.27
C PRO A 64 -18.75 -7.39 -8.56
N GLY A 65 -19.99 -7.87 -8.67
CA GLY A 65 -21.15 -7.32 -7.97
C GLY A 65 -21.24 -5.77 -8.04
N GLU A 66 -21.23 -5.15 -6.87
CA GLU A 66 -21.31 -3.70 -6.66
C GLU A 66 -19.96 -2.98 -6.76
N ALA A 67 -18.83 -3.70 -6.88
CA ALA A 67 -17.51 -3.08 -6.90
C ALA A 67 -17.39 -2.06 -8.05
N PRO A 68 -16.83 -0.86 -7.84
CA PRO A 68 -16.56 0.07 -8.92
C PRO A 68 -15.49 -0.49 -9.87
N ASP A 69 -15.58 -0.15 -11.15
CA ASP A 69 -14.53 -0.46 -12.13
C ASP A 69 -13.43 0.61 -12.10
N CYS A 70 -12.60 0.56 -11.06
CA CYS A 70 -11.52 1.51 -10.85
C CYS A 70 -10.15 0.92 -11.24
N ALA A 71 -9.13 1.77 -11.30
CA ALA A 71 -7.78 1.35 -11.60
C ALA A 71 -7.12 0.66 -10.41
N VAL A 72 -6.31 -0.36 -10.71
CA VAL A 72 -5.36 -0.95 -9.74
C VAL A 72 -4.03 -0.23 -9.87
N HIS A 73 -3.34 0.02 -8.76
CA HIS A 73 -2.06 0.71 -8.74
C HIS A 73 -0.87 -0.26 -8.81
N HIS A 74 0.26 0.25 -9.28
CA HIS A 74 1.56 -0.41 -9.13
C HIS A 74 2.06 -0.15 -7.71
N GLY A 75 1.94 -1.14 -6.84
CA GLY A 75 2.33 -1.03 -5.43
C GLY A 75 3.83 -1.17 -5.20
N GLY A 76 4.56 -1.82 -6.11
CA GLY A 76 6.01 -1.85 -6.11
C GLY A 76 6.58 -3.09 -6.78
N PRO A 77 7.91 -3.23 -6.81
CA PRO A 77 8.59 -4.29 -7.56
C PRO A 77 8.54 -5.65 -6.85
N VAL A 78 8.26 -5.70 -5.54
CA VAL A 78 8.27 -6.93 -4.76
C VAL A 78 6.90 -7.60 -4.86
N GLU A 79 6.89 -8.91 -5.11
CA GLU A 79 5.68 -9.74 -5.29
C GLU A 79 4.61 -9.09 -6.21
N PRO A 80 4.90 -8.79 -7.48
CA PRO A 80 4.03 -8.00 -8.37
C PRO A 80 2.67 -8.64 -8.70
N GLY A 81 2.46 -9.90 -8.29
CA GLY A 81 1.18 -10.60 -8.39
C GLY A 81 0.33 -10.54 -7.10
N ARG A 82 0.90 -10.14 -5.97
CA ARG A 82 0.21 -10.06 -4.69
C ARG A 82 -0.60 -8.77 -4.59
N GLY A 83 -1.87 -8.91 -4.22
CA GLY A 83 -2.79 -7.78 -4.06
C GLY A 83 -2.78 -7.22 -2.64
N PHE A 84 -2.81 -5.89 -2.55
CA PHE A 84 -3.03 -5.16 -1.31
C PHE A 84 -4.16 -4.15 -1.51
N VAL A 85 -4.99 -4.00 -0.49
CA VAL A 85 -5.98 -2.95 -0.39
C VAL A 85 -5.58 -2.05 0.76
N LEU A 86 -5.29 -0.78 0.46
CA LEU A 86 -5.18 0.28 1.45
C LEU A 86 -6.57 0.88 1.65
N HIS A 87 -7.06 0.99 2.88
CA HIS A 87 -8.43 1.41 3.11
C HIS A 87 -8.65 2.19 4.41
N SER A 88 -9.79 2.86 4.51
CA SER A 88 -10.24 3.49 5.74
C SER A 88 -10.53 2.48 6.84
N THR A 89 -10.40 2.88 8.10
CA THR A 89 -10.52 2.00 9.27
C THR A 89 -11.95 1.66 9.69
N ASP A 90 -12.94 2.02 8.87
CA ASP A 90 -14.36 1.73 9.06
C ASP A 90 -14.74 0.29 8.68
N TRP A 91 -13.79 -0.49 8.16
CA TRP A 91 -13.95 -1.90 7.87
C TRP A 91 -13.06 -2.75 8.76
N GLY A 92 -13.69 -3.62 9.56
CA GLY A 92 -13.03 -4.45 10.59
C GLY A 92 -12.77 -5.89 10.15
N GLY A 93 -12.40 -6.11 8.89
CA GLY A 93 -12.04 -7.44 8.40
C GLY A 93 -10.81 -8.03 9.12
N GLN A 94 -10.61 -9.33 8.94
CA GLN A 94 -9.50 -10.02 9.62
C GLN A 94 -8.16 -9.64 8.98
N ASP A 95 -7.06 -9.84 9.72
CA ASP A 95 -5.68 -9.72 9.24
C ASP A 95 -5.30 -8.38 8.57
N SER A 96 -5.98 -7.30 8.97
CA SER A 96 -5.70 -5.95 8.49
C SER A 96 -4.63 -5.29 9.36
N ILE A 97 -3.55 -4.82 8.74
CA ILE A 97 -2.48 -4.08 9.42
C ILE A 97 -2.96 -2.65 9.62
N GLN A 98 -3.14 -2.25 10.88
CA GLN A 98 -3.51 -0.87 11.22
C GLN A 98 -2.29 0.03 11.11
N VAL A 99 -2.40 1.09 10.31
CA VAL A 99 -1.32 2.05 10.09
C VAL A 99 -1.62 3.31 10.90
N ASN A 100 -0.80 3.51 11.94
CA ASN A 100 -0.92 4.63 12.87
C ASN A 100 0.01 5.78 12.45
N GLY A 101 -0.43 7.00 12.68
CA GLY A 101 0.42 8.19 12.71
C GLY A 101 0.43 8.82 14.10
N ALA A 102 0.85 10.09 14.15
CA ALA A 102 1.00 10.82 15.42
C ALA A 102 -0.33 10.97 16.20
N ASP A 103 -1.45 11.12 15.48
CA ASP A 103 -2.76 11.40 16.06
C ASP A 103 -3.70 10.18 16.07
N GLY A 104 -3.16 8.97 15.88
CA GLY A 104 -3.91 7.71 15.90
C GLY A 104 -3.93 6.98 14.56
N GLN A 105 -4.93 6.13 14.36
CA GLN A 105 -5.09 5.33 13.15
C GLN A 105 -5.41 6.20 11.94
N ILE A 106 -4.64 6.04 10.85
CA ILE A 106 -4.83 6.82 9.61
C ILE A 106 -5.57 5.96 8.57
N PHE A 107 -5.09 4.74 8.35
CA PHE A 107 -5.64 3.78 7.39
C PHE A 107 -5.27 2.36 7.80
N ALA A 108 -5.76 1.37 7.08
CA ALA A 108 -5.37 -0.03 7.23
C ALA A 108 -4.95 -0.62 5.88
N MET A 109 -4.08 -1.64 5.94
CA MET A 109 -3.63 -2.41 4.79
C MET A 109 -4.04 -3.86 4.94
N THR A 110 -4.70 -4.41 3.92
CA THR A 110 -5.19 -5.79 3.91
C THR A 110 -4.74 -6.51 2.65
N GLY A 111 -4.18 -7.71 2.82
CA GLY A 111 -3.65 -8.54 1.74
C GLY A 111 -4.46 -9.82 1.47
N THR A 112 -5.64 -9.93 2.05
CA THR A 112 -6.51 -11.12 2.01
C THR A 112 -7.63 -10.97 0.98
N ILE A 113 -8.26 -12.08 0.59
CA ILE A 113 -9.33 -12.09 -0.42
C ILE A 113 -10.67 -11.57 0.14
N ASP A 114 -10.89 -11.63 1.44
CA ASP A 114 -12.14 -11.21 2.09
C ASP A 114 -12.43 -9.72 1.90
N VAL A 115 -11.43 -8.84 1.90
CA VAL A 115 -11.64 -7.40 1.59
C VAL A 115 -12.13 -7.21 0.15
N LEU A 116 -11.65 -8.01 -0.80
CA LEU A 116 -12.07 -7.94 -2.20
C LEU A 116 -13.53 -8.37 -2.35
N LYS A 117 -13.92 -9.45 -1.66
CA LYS A 117 -15.31 -9.93 -1.60
C LYS A 117 -16.21 -8.90 -0.92
N ALA A 118 -15.78 -8.31 0.19
CA ALA A 118 -16.55 -7.30 0.90
C ALA A 118 -16.83 -6.08 0.01
N ILE A 119 -15.83 -5.61 -0.75
CA ILE A 119 -16.01 -4.52 -1.72
C ILE A 119 -16.99 -4.92 -2.83
N ALA A 120 -16.89 -6.14 -3.36
CA ALA A 120 -17.81 -6.66 -4.37
C ALA A 120 -19.26 -6.77 -3.87
N GLU A 121 -19.45 -7.05 -2.59
CA GLU A 121 -20.76 -7.12 -1.93
C GLU A 121 -21.29 -5.76 -1.46
N GLY A 122 -20.58 -4.65 -1.68
CA GLY A 122 -20.97 -3.33 -1.18
C GLY A 122 -20.83 -3.17 0.35
N LYS A 123 -20.13 -4.09 1.02
CA LYS A 123 -19.89 -4.11 2.48
C LYS A 123 -18.43 -3.81 2.86
N GLY A 124 -17.63 -3.41 1.88
CA GLY A 124 -16.23 -3.07 2.06
C GLY A 124 -16.03 -1.71 2.74
N PRO A 125 -14.78 -1.28 2.91
CA PRO A 125 -14.44 0.04 3.44
C PRO A 125 -15.01 1.17 2.57
N SER A 126 -15.38 2.30 3.19
CA SER A 126 -15.91 3.46 2.44
C SER A 126 -14.91 4.11 1.50
N ARG A 127 -13.61 4.03 1.81
CA ARG A 127 -12.52 4.55 0.98
C ARG A 127 -11.41 3.51 0.87
N TRP A 128 -10.92 3.28 -0.34
CA TRP A 128 -9.85 2.32 -0.57
C TRP A 128 -9.09 2.55 -1.87
N ILE A 129 -7.91 1.95 -1.94
CA ILE A 129 -7.04 1.87 -3.10
C ILE A 129 -6.58 0.41 -3.23
N ALA A 130 -6.75 -0.19 -4.40
CA ALA A 130 -6.14 -1.49 -4.71
C ALA A 130 -4.80 -1.29 -5.41
N ALA A 131 -3.82 -2.10 -5.04
CA ALA A 131 -2.49 -2.13 -5.63
C ALA A 131 -1.99 -3.57 -5.78
N LEU A 132 -1.06 -3.78 -6.71
CA LEU A 132 -0.36 -5.05 -6.90
C LEU A 132 1.15 -4.86 -6.67
N GLY A 133 1.73 -5.73 -5.86
CA GLY A 133 3.09 -5.62 -5.37
C GLY A 133 3.27 -4.58 -4.25
N TYR A 134 4.48 -4.51 -3.71
CA TYR A 134 4.86 -3.55 -2.68
C TYR A 134 6.33 -3.13 -2.83
N ALA A 135 6.71 -2.05 -2.16
CA ALA A 135 8.09 -1.65 -1.95
C ALA A 135 8.53 -2.12 -0.56
N GLY A 136 9.66 -2.82 -0.49
CA GLY A 136 10.19 -3.38 0.74
C GLY A 136 11.63 -2.95 0.97
N TRP A 137 11.95 -2.66 2.22
CA TRP A 137 13.29 -2.33 2.69
C TRP A 137 13.68 -3.30 3.79
N GLY A 138 14.93 -3.77 3.73
CA GLY A 138 15.52 -4.54 4.84
C GLY A 138 15.77 -3.68 6.07
N GLU A 139 16.23 -4.33 7.15
CA GLU A 139 16.67 -3.67 8.38
C GLU A 139 17.61 -2.49 8.09
N GLY A 140 17.25 -1.30 8.61
CA GLY A 140 18.02 -0.05 8.49
C GLY A 140 18.16 0.54 7.08
N GLN A 141 17.74 -0.18 6.03
CA GLN A 141 17.95 0.25 4.65
C GLN A 141 17.20 1.55 4.33
N LEU A 142 15.95 1.69 4.80
CA LEU A 142 15.17 2.89 4.57
C LEU A 142 15.78 4.10 5.26
N ASP A 143 16.23 3.97 6.51
CA ASP A 143 16.90 5.03 7.25
C ASP A 143 18.18 5.50 6.55
N ASP A 144 18.99 4.55 6.06
CA ASP A 144 20.19 4.82 5.28
C ASP A 144 19.86 5.60 3.99
N GLU A 145 18.83 5.19 3.26
CA GLU A 145 18.36 5.88 2.05
C GLU A 145 17.84 7.30 2.35
N MET A 146 17.17 7.51 3.48
CA MET A 146 16.67 8.83 3.88
C MET A 146 17.78 9.82 4.26
N THR A 147 18.95 9.33 4.69
CA THR A 147 20.12 10.18 4.99
C THR A 147 20.97 10.51 3.77
N ARG A 148 20.88 9.70 2.71
CA ARG A 148 21.58 9.94 1.44
C ARG A 148 20.68 10.81 0.57
N HIS A 149 21.08 12.06 0.34
CA HIS A 149 20.49 12.83 -0.75
C HIS A 149 20.78 12.10 -2.06
N GLY A 150 19.72 11.73 -2.80
CA GLY A 150 19.78 10.94 -4.03
C GLY A 150 20.74 11.48 -5.08
#